data_AF-A0A969KJB2-F1
#
_entry.id   AF-A0A969KJB2-F1
#
_cell.length_a   1.000
_cell.length_b   1.000
_cell.length_c   1.000
_cell.angle_alpha   90.00
_cell.angle_beta   90.00
_cell.angle_gamma   90.00
#
_symmetry.space_group_name_H-M   'P 1'
#
loop_
_entity.id
_entity.type
_entity.pdbx_description
1 polymer ?
#
loop_
_entity_poly.entity_id
_entity_poly.type
_entity_poly.pdbx_seq_one_letter_code
_entity_poly.pdbx_strand_id
1 'polypeptide(L)'
;MDKWLVRAAYTFVLVGLAVSIYMTIFKATGNEAMCMGSGACSTVTASRYSVINGIDVPVIGIIGNVALLAVLFFENKNSFFQKNGTLLFLV
;
A
#
# COMPACT_ATOMS: atom_id res chain seq x y z
N MET A 1 -21.37 2.89 -7.74
CA MET A 1 -20.74 2.49 -6.46
C MET A 1 -21.55 3.06 -5.29
N ASP A 2 -21.84 2.26 -4.27
CA ASP A 2 -22.37 2.79 -3.02
C ASP A 2 -21.34 3.72 -2.37
N LYS A 3 -21.76 4.93 -2.01
CA LYS A 3 -20.87 5.96 -1.44
C LYS A 3 -20.14 5.48 -0.18
N TRP A 4 -20.71 4.49 0.51
CA TRP A 4 -20.13 3.85 1.68
C TRP A 4 -18.93 2.95 1.34
N LEU A 5 -19.04 2.13 0.29
CA LEU A 5 -17.98 1.24 -0.18
C LEU A 5 -16.76 2.04 -0.70
N VAL A 6 -17.01 3.14 -1.43
CA VAL A 6 -15.92 4.03 -1.89
C VAL A 6 -15.16 4.62 -0.70
N ARG A 7 -15.88 5.06 0.34
CA ARG A 7 -15.30 5.62 1.56
C ARG A 7 -14.48 4.59 2.33
N ALA A 8 -14.98 3.35 2.42
CA ALA A 8 -14.26 2.25 3.05
C ALA A 8 -12.95 1.95 2.29
N ALA A 9 -13.01 1.84 0.96
CA ALA A 9 -11.84 1.60 0.12
C ALA A 9 -10.79 2.72 0.27
N TYR A 10 -11.21 3.99 0.25
CA TYR A 10 -10.31 5.13 0.44
C TYR A 10 -9.59 5.06 1.79
N THR A 11 -10.32 4.71 2.86
CA THR A 11 -9.76 4.56 4.20
C THR A 11 -8.72 3.44 4.26
N PHE A 12 -9.01 2.28 3.66
CA PHE A 12 -8.08 1.15 3.60
C PHE A 12 -6.80 1.47 2.83
N VAL A 13 -6.92 2.14 1.69
CA VAL A 13 -5.75 2.53 0.89
C VAL A 13 -4.87 3.54 1.65
N LEU A 14 -5.47 4.51 2.34
CA LEU A 14 -4.71 5.45 3.17
C LEU A 14 -3.96 4.76 4.31
N VAL A 15 -4.61 3.80 4.98
CA VAL A 15 -3.96 2.99 6.02
C VAL A 15 -2.82 2.14 5.44
N GLY A 16 -3.03 1.48 4.30
CA GLY A 16 -1.99 0.70 3.63
C GLY A 16 -0.79 1.54 3.19
N LEU A 17 -1.04 2.77 2.73
CA LEU A 17 0.00 3.72 2.36
C LEU A 17 0.79 4.18 3.60
N ALA A 18 0.10 4.50 4.70
CA ALA A 18 0.74 4.87 5.96
C ALA A 18 1.64 3.76 6.52
N VAL A 19 1.19 2.50 6.48
CA VAL A 19 1.99 1.34 6.92
C VAL A 19 3.21 1.14 6.03
N SER A 20 3.07 1.28 4.72
CA SER A 20 4.19 1.11 3.77
C SER A 20 5.24 2.21 3.93
N ILE A 21 4.81 3.47 4.12
CA ILE A 21 5.71 4.59 4.44
C ILE A 21 6.44 4.32 5.77
N TYR A 22 5.71 3.89 6.80
CA TYR A 22 6.28 3.58 8.10
C TYR A 22 7.38 2.52 8.01
N MET A 23 7.15 1.42 7.28
CA MET A 23 8.17 0.39 7.07
C MET A 23 9.37 0.90 6.25
N THR A 24 9.14 1.81 5.28
CA THR A 24 10.22 2.41 4.48
C THR A 24 11.12 3.28 5.35
N ILE A 25 10.54 4.15 6.18
CA ILE A 25 11.27 5.01 7.12
C ILE A 25 12.02 4.16 8.15
N PHE A 26 11.39 3.10 8.66
CA PHE A 26 12.01 2.16 9.58
C PHE A 26 13.27 1.53 8.96
N LYS A 27 13.17 1.05 7.72
CA LYS A 27 14.30 0.45 7.00
C LYS A 27 15.41 1.46 6.70
N ALA A 28 15.06 2.71 6.37
CA ALA A 28 16.02 3.78 6.10
C ALA A 28 16.75 4.29 7.36
N THR A 29 16.07 4.33 8.51
CA THR A 29 16.63 4.87 9.76
C THR A 29 17.39 3.80 10.54
N GLY A 30 17.09 2.51 10.33
CA GLY A 30 17.74 1.40 11.03
C GLY A 30 17.58 1.43 12.55
N ASN A 31 16.65 2.26 13.06
CA ASN A 31 16.50 2.52 14.48
C ASN A 31 15.46 1.56 15.07
N GLU A 32 15.95 0.49 15.70
CA GLU A 32 15.14 -0.58 16.31
C GLU A 32 14.20 -0.07 17.41
N ALA A 33 14.47 1.11 17.99
CA ALA A 33 13.60 1.74 18.99
C ALA A 33 12.27 2.25 18.40
N MET A 34 12.15 2.37 17.08
CA MET A 34 10.89 2.76 16.43
C MET A 34 9.90 1.61 16.34
N CYS A 35 10.37 0.36 16.40
CA CYS A 35 9.48 -0.77 16.65
C CYS A 35 8.93 -0.69 18.07
N MET A 36 7.81 -0.01 18.27
CA MET A 36 6.99 -0.14 19.47
C MET A 36 6.51 -1.60 19.59
N GLY A 37 7.33 -2.49 20.16
CA GLY A 37 7.06 -3.93 20.26
C GLY A 37 8.29 -4.82 20.39
N SER A 38 8.09 -6.14 20.26
CA SER A 38 9.02 -7.24 20.59
C SER A 38 10.28 -7.38 19.70
N GLY A 39 10.66 -6.35 18.93
CA GLY A 39 11.78 -6.44 17.98
C GLY A 39 11.50 -7.32 16.74
N ALA A 40 10.34 -7.98 16.65
CA ALA A 40 9.99 -8.83 15.50
C ALA A 40 9.96 -8.06 14.17
N CYS A 41 9.68 -6.75 14.22
CA CYS A 41 9.66 -5.89 13.04
C CYS A 41 11.07 -5.53 12.53
N SER A 42 12.12 -5.55 13.37
CA SER A 42 13.51 -5.48 12.89
C SER A 42 13.94 -6.80 12.24
N THR A 43 13.59 -7.95 12.81
CA THR A 43 13.89 -9.27 12.26
C THR A 43 13.30 -9.49 10.85
N VAL A 44 12.04 -9.10 10.62
CA VAL A 44 11.42 -9.22 9.28
C VAL A 44 12.03 -8.24 8.27
N THR A 45 12.36 -7.02 8.70
CA THR A 45 12.91 -5.97 7.82
C THR A 45 14.40 -6.18 7.51
N ALA A 46 15.15 -6.85 8.39
CA ALA A 46 16.55 -7.24 8.16
C ALA A 46 16.69 -8.55 7.35
N SER A 47 15.58 -9.29 7.17
CA SER A 47 15.61 -10.55 6.43
C SER A 47 15.88 -10.34 4.93
N ARG A 48 16.43 -11.38 4.28
CA ARG A 48 16.67 -11.41 2.82
C ARG A 48 15.38 -11.20 2.00
N TYR A 49 14.21 -11.47 2.57
CA TYR A 49 12.91 -11.27 1.91
C TYR A 49 12.44 -9.81 1.92
N SER A 50 13.09 -8.93 2.69
CA SER A 50 12.77 -7.50 2.72
C SER A 50 13.22 -6.74 1.47
N VAL A 51 14.01 -7.38 0.60
CA VAL A 51 14.55 -6.84 -0.65
C VAL A 51 14.22 -7.84 -1.75
N ILE A 52 13.42 -7.40 -2.72
CA ILE A 52 13.16 -8.20 -3.93
C ILE A 52 13.88 -7.49 -5.07
N ASN A 53 14.88 -8.16 -5.66
CA ASN A 53 15.60 -7.66 -6.83
C ASN A 53 16.28 -6.28 -6.63
N GLY A 54 16.73 -5.99 -5.39
CA GLY A 54 17.33 -4.70 -5.03
C GLY A 54 16.33 -3.59 -4.64
N ILE A 55 15.02 -3.88 -4.71
CA ILE A 55 13.95 -2.95 -4.33
C ILE A 55 13.34 -3.41 -3.00
N ASP A 56 13.23 -2.47 -2.07
CA ASP A 56 12.62 -2.72 -0.78
C ASP A 56 11.12 -3.00 -0.93
N VAL A 57 10.64 -4.10 -0.33
CA VAL A 57 9.22 -4.49 -0.35
C VAL A 57 8.27 -3.36 0.10
N PRO A 58 8.61 -2.52 1.11
CA PRO A 58 7.84 -1.34 1.46
C PRO A 58 7.59 -0.37 0.30
N VAL A 59 8.56 -0.20 -0.60
CA VAL A 59 8.44 0.68 -1.78
C VAL A 59 7.42 0.12 -2.77
N ILE A 60 7.41 -1.20 -2.96
CA ILE A 60 6.41 -1.89 -3.80
C ILE A 60 5.01 -1.68 -3.20
N GLY A 61 4.89 -1.75 -1.87
CA GLY A 61 3.66 -1.44 -1.15
C GLY A 61 3.18 0.00 -1.37
N ILE A 62 4.08 0.98 -1.36
CA ILE A 62 3.75 2.38 -1.69
C ILE A 62 3.24 2.48 -3.13
N ILE A 63 3.95 1.90 -4.09
CA ILE A 63 3.57 1.94 -5.51
C ILE A 63 2.17 1.33 -5.71
N GLY A 64 1.91 0.16 -5.10
CA GLY A 64 0.61 -0.50 -5.18
C GLY A 64 -0.53 0.32 -4.57
N ASN A 65 -0.32 0.90 -3.38
CA ASN A 65 -1.33 1.73 -2.73
C ASN A 65 -1.56 3.05 -3.50
N VAL A 66 -0.52 3.67 -4.06
CA VAL A 66 -0.64 4.86 -4.91
C VAL A 66 -1.38 4.55 -6.21
N ALA A 67 -1.09 3.41 -6.85
CA ALA A 67 -1.80 2.96 -8.04
C ALA A 67 -3.30 2.73 -7.76
N LEU A 68 -3.63 2.06 -6.64
CA LEU A 68 -5.01 1.89 -6.18
C LEU A 68 -5.71 3.22 -5.91
N LEU A 69 -5.03 4.17 -5.27
CA LEU A 69 -5.57 5.50 -5.00
C LEU A 69 -5.83 6.26 -6.31
N ALA A 70 -4.92 6.16 -7.28
CA ALA A 70 -5.08 6.78 -8.59
C ALA A 70 -6.27 6.19 -9.36
N VAL A 71 -6.45 4.87 -9.34
CA VAL A 71 -7.62 4.19 -9.94
C VAL A 71 -8.91 4.67 -9.28
N LEU A 72 -8.97 4.69 -7.94
CA LEU A 72 -10.14 5.11 -7.19
C LEU A 72 -10.51 6.58 -7.45
N PHE A 73 -9.49 7.44 -7.64
CA PHE A 73 -9.68 8.84 -8.02
C PHE A 73 -10.20 8.99 -9.47
N PHE A 74 -9.68 8.21 -10.41
CA PHE A 74 -10.08 8.24 -11.81
C PHE A 74 -11.52 7.70 -12.00
N GLU A 75 -11.89 6.64 -11.28
CA GLU A 75 -13.22 6.05 -11.32
C GLU A 75 -14.30 7.00 -10.77
N ASN A 76 -13.97 7.79 -9.75
CA ASN A 76 -14.88 8.78 -9.18
C ASN A 76 -15.13 9.98 -10.12
N LYS A 77 -14.18 10.30 -11.01
CA LYS A 77 -14.31 11.40 -11.99
C LYS A 77 -14.97 10.96 -13.29
N ASN A 78 -14.70 9.74 -13.77
CA ASN A 78 -15.21 9.24 -15.05
C ASN A 78 -16.23 8.10 -14.84
N SER A 79 -17.53 8.42 -15.00
CA SER A 79 -18.65 7.46 -15.03
C SER A 79 -18.50 6.32 -16.06
N PHE A 80 -17.48 6.38 -16.93
CA PHE A 80 -17.16 5.39 -17.94
C PHE A 80 -16.43 4.16 -17.35
N PHE A 81 -15.65 4.33 -16.29
CA PHE A 81 -14.85 3.23 -15.71
C PHE A 81 -15.67 2.30 -14.81
N GLN A 82 -16.78 2.78 -14.22
CA GLN A 82 -17.71 1.91 -13.47
C GLN A 82 -18.33 0.80 -14.33
N LYS A 83 -18.40 0.97 -15.66
CA LYS A 83 -18.91 -0.07 -16.58
C LYS A 83 -17.84 -1.07 -17.02
N ASN A 84 -16.56 -0.69 -17.03
CA ASN A 84 -15.46 -1.51 -17.54
C ASN A 84 -14.55 -2.10 -16.46
N GLY A 85 -14.69 -1.71 -15.17
CA GLY A 85 -13.89 -2.25 -14.07
C GLY A 85 -13.99 -3.77 -13.93
N THR A 86 -15.15 -4.36 -14.23
CA THR A 86 -15.37 -5.81 -14.23
C THR A 86 -14.52 -6.55 -15.27
N LEU A 87 -14.03 -5.88 -16.33
CA LEU A 87 -13.19 -6.50 -17.36
C LEU A 87 -11.70 -6.54 -16.99
N LEU A 88 -11.26 -5.79 -15.98
CA LEU A 88 -9.85 -5.77 -15.55
C LEU A 88 -9.49 -6.91 -14.59
N PHE A 89 -10.48 -7.52 -13.91
CA PHE A 89 -10.28 -8.66 -13.01
C PHE A 89 -10.43 -10.02 -13.72
N LEU A 90 -10.87 -10.04 -15.00
CA LEU A 90 -11.01 -11.24 -15.83
C LEU A 90 -9.89 -11.29 -16.88
N VAL A 91 -8.65 -11.07 -16.44
CA VAL A 91 -7.41 -11.34 -17.20
C VAL A 91 -6.57 -12.29 -16.38
#